data_AF-A0A970IAG9-F1
#
_entry.id   AF-A0A970IAG9-F1
#
_cell.length_a   1.000
_cell.length_b   1.000
_cell.length_c   1.000
_cell.angle_alpha   90.00
_cell.angle_beta   90.00
_cell.angle_gamma   90.00
#
_symmetry.space_group_name_H-M   'P 1'
#
loop_
_entity.id
_entity.type
_entity.pdbx_description
1 polymer ?
#
loop_
_entity_poly.entity_id
_entity_poly.type
_entity_poly.pdbx_seq_one_letter_code
_entity_poly.pdbx_strand_id
1 'polypeptide(L)'
;MNLVAALLVFVAGILSFMSPECHVVLLAILFIVGGEAAFVTWGMDRVHHPEADQRPLKFLVYIGLSAILMAVVILFFRSYLQMYAIQFTAVLLILAFIMQCVLSYKIYRVLKNRGSFTLMIVSFFFLFMTLPFLFYPPFSPGLRSVIIGILSFACTTTILFGFFQARKSVIQAVR
;
A
#
# COMPACT_ATOMS: atom_id res chain seq x y z
N MET A 1 -3.84 -8.67 2.34
CA MET A 1 -2.72 -7.79 1.92
C MET A 1 -3.05 -6.93 0.70
N ASN A 2 -3.44 -7.50 -0.45
CA ASN A 2 -3.61 -6.71 -1.70
C ASN A 2 -4.65 -5.58 -1.63
N LEU A 3 -5.82 -5.83 -1.02
CA LEU A 3 -6.87 -4.80 -0.88
C LEU A 3 -6.44 -3.63 0.01
N VAL A 4 -5.70 -3.92 1.09
CA VAL A 4 -5.16 -2.89 1.99
C VAL A 4 -4.08 -2.07 1.28
N ALA A 5 -3.20 -2.73 0.51
CA ALA A 5 -2.21 -2.04 -0.32
C ALA A 5 -2.87 -1.16 -1.40
N ALA A 6 -3.91 -1.65 -2.08
CA ALA A 6 -4.68 -0.87 -3.04
C ALA A 6 -5.33 0.36 -2.39
N LEU A 7 -5.94 0.20 -1.21
CA LEU A 7 -6.54 1.30 -0.47
C LEU A 7 -5.49 2.36 -0.08
N LEU A 8 -4.34 1.93 0.45
CA LEU A 8 -3.25 2.83 0.84
C LEU A 8 -2.71 3.62 -0.35
N VAL A 9 -2.49 2.96 -1.48
CA VAL A 9 -1.99 3.60 -2.70
C VAL A 9 -3.04 4.51 -3.33
N PHE A 10 -4.32 4.15 -3.26
CA PHE A 10 -5.43 5.00 -3.71
C PHE A 10 -5.53 6.29 -2.89
N VAL A 11 -5.46 6.16 -1.56
CA VAL A 11 -5.46 7.31 -0.65
C VAL A 11 -4.22 8.18 -0.89
N ALA A 12 -3.04 7.58 -1.09
CA ALA A 12 -1.82 8.32 -1.45
C ALA A 12 -1.95 9.06 -2.81
N GLY A 13 -2.67 8.46 -3.77
CA GLY A 13 -3.00 9.08 -5.06
C GLY A 13 -3.90 10.30 -4.91
N ILE A 14 -5.02 10.18 -4.17
CA ILE A 14 -5.91 11.31 -3.85
C ILE A 14 -5.14 12.40 -3.14
N LEU A 15 -4.34 12.01 -2.15
CA LEU A 15 -3.51 12.91 -1.40
C LEU A 15 -2.59 13.70 -2.31
N SER A 16 -1.95 13.07 -3.31
CA SER A 16 -1.05 13.73 -4.28
C SER A 16 -1.67 14.92 -5.03
N PHE A 17 -3.00 15.02 -5.09
CA PHE A 17 -3.72 16.16 -5.67
C PHE A 17 -4.18 17.21 -4.64
N MET A 18 -4.04 16.91 -3.34
CA MET A 18 -4.32 17.83 -2.25
C MET A 18 -3.06 18.60 -1.82
N SER A 19 -3.24 19.65 -1.02
CA SER A 19 -2.11 20.41 -0.47
C SER A 19 -1.21 19.52 0.39
N PRO A 20 0.12 19.72 0.38
CA PRO A 20 1.09 18.92 1.14
C PRO A 20 0.80 18.88 2.64
N GLU A 21 0.13 19.92 3.13
CA GLU A 21 -0.40 20.02 4.49
C GLU A 21 -1.41 18.92 4.86
N CYS A 22 -2.25 18.53 3.91
CA CYS A 22 -3.29 17.51 4.08
C CYS A 22 -2.71 16.09 3.99
N HIS A 23 -1.64 15.87 3.21
CA HIS A 23 -0.97 14.57 3.09
C HIS A 23 -0.53 14.00 4.43
N VAL A 24 0.17 14.81 5.22
CA VAL A 24 0.80 14.34 6.46
C VAL A 24 -0.26 14.10 7.54
N VAL A 25 -1.29 14.94 7.57
CA VAL A 25 -2.42 14.80 8.50
C VAL A 25 -3.22 13.54 8.16
N LEU A 26 -3.53 13.32 6.87
CA LEU A 26 -4.27 12.13 6.47
C LEU A 26 -3.45 10.84 6.66
N LEU A 27 -2.13 10.90 6.45
CA LEU A 27 -1.22 9.78 6.72
C LEU A 27 -1.22 9.42 8.22
N ALA A 28 -1.17 10.43 9.10
CA ALA A 28 -1.29 10.22 10.54
C ALA A 28 -2.65 9.60 10.91
N ILE A 29 -3.75 10.11 10.36
CA ILE A 29 -5.09 9.55 10.56
C ILE A 29 -5.15 8.08 10.10
N LEU A 30 -4.54 7.76 8.96
CA LEU A 30 -4.46 6.39 8.44
C LEU A 30 -3.71 5.43 9.38
N PHE A 31 -2.62 5.89 9.99
CA PHE A 31 -1.88 5.13 10.99
C PHE A 31 -2.66 4.97 12.30
N ILE A 32 -3.42 5.99 12.73
CA ILE A 32 -4.32 5.91 13.89
C ILE A 32 -5.42 4.88 13.64
N VAL A 33 -6.17 5.03 12.54
CA VAL A 33 -7.27 4.12 12.18
C VAL A 33 -6.76 2.70 11.93
N GLY A 34 -5.60 2.54 11.28
CA GLY A 34 -4.97 1.24 11.07
C GLY A 34 -4.49 0.59 12.37
N GLY A 35 -3.95 1.38 13.30
CA GLY A 35 -3.57 0.92 14.62
C GLY A 35 -4.76 0.48 15.45
N GLU A 36 -5.83 1.29 15.47
CA GLU A 36 -7.10 0.95 16.13
C GLU A 36 -7.71 -0.32 15.56
N ALA A 37 -7.74 -0.47 14.23
CA ALA A 37 -8.24 -1.69 13.59
C ALA A 37 -7.45 -2.93 14.05
N ALA A 38 -6.12 -2.83 14.18
CA ALA A 38 -5.27 -3.91 14.68
C ALA A 38 -5.56 -4.24 16.16
N PHE A 39 -5.81 -3.24 17.00
CA PHE A 39 -6.22 -3.45 18.39
C PHE A 39 -7.60 -4.09 18.51
N VAL A 40 -8.56 -3.65 17.70
CA VAL A 40 -9.91 -4.22 17.68
C VAL A 40 -9.88 -5.67 17.20
N THR A 41 -9.13 -5.99 16.15
CA THR A 41 -8.99 -7.38 15.69
C THR A 41 -8.33 -8.27 16.73
N TRP A 42 -7.28 -7.78 17.41
CA TRP A 42 -6.69 -8.51 18.52
C TRP A 42 -7.67 -8.71 19.69
N GLY A 43 -8.43 -7.67 20.05
CA GLY A 43 -9.43 -7.72 21.12
C GLY A 43 -10.55 -8.70 20.82
N MET A 44 -11.08 -8.69 19.59
CA MET A 44 -12.13 -9.61 19.14
C MET A 44 -11.67 -11.07 19.14
N ASP A 45 -10.44 -11.34 18.67
CA ASP A 45 -9.85 -12.69 18.66
C ASP A 45 -9.65 -13.22 20.09
N ARG A 46 -9.19 -12.36 21.02
CA ARG A 46 -9.02 -12.72 22.43
C ARG A 46 -10.34 -13.04 23.14
N VAL A 47 -11.43 -12.36 22.78
CA VAL A 47 -12.77 -12.59 23.35
C VAL A 47 -13.41 -13.86 22.78
N HIS A 48 -13.24 -14.14 21.49
CA HIS A 48 -13.84 -15.32 20.85
C HIS A 48 -13.06 -16.62 21.08
N HIS A 49 -11.76 -16.54 21.36
CA HIS A 49 -10.89 -17.70 21.55
C HIS A 49 -9.97 -17.53 22.80
N PRO A 50 -10.53 -17.65 24.01
CA PRO A 50 -9.79 -17.41 25.26
C PRO A 50 -8.66 -18.42 25.55
N GLU A 51 -8.63 -19.58 24.88
CA GLU A 51 -7.64 -20.66 25.06
C GLU A 51 -6.36 -20.47 24.20
N ALA A 52 -6.25 -19.39 23.43
CA ALA A 52 -5.27 -19.23 22.37
C ALA A 52 -3.97 -18.48 22.76
N ASP A 53 -3.46 -18.65 23.97
CA ASP A 53 -2.23 -17.97 24.44
C ASP A 53 -0.97 -18.32 23.60
N GLN A 54 -1.07 -19.37 22.78
CA GLN A 54 -0.05 -19.85 21.82
C GLN A 54 -0.22 -19.33 20.38
N ARG A 55 -1.26 -18.55 20.06
CA ARG A 55 -1.45 -18.03 18.68
C ARG A 55 -0.58 -16.80 18.38
N PRO A 56 -0.10 -16.63 17.13
CA PRO A 56 0.84 -15.57 16.73
C PRO A 56 0.22 -14.16 16.68
N LEU A 57 -0.94 -13.92 17.29
CA LEU A 57 -1.65 -12.63 17.23
C LEU A 57 -1.19 -11.60 18.28
N LYS A 58 -0.30 -11.96 19.22
CA LYS A 58 0.40 -10.97 20.07
C LYS A 58 1.14 -9.92 19.22
N PHE A 59 1.57 -10.30 18.01
CA PHE A 59 2.17 -9.38 17.04
C PHE A 59 1.21 -8.25 16.60
N LEU A 60 -0.11 -8.45 16.58
CA LEU A 60 -1.07 -7.39 16.22
C LEU A 60 -1.10 -6.25 17.25
N VAL A 61 -0.91 -6.54 18.54
CA VAL A 61 -0.78 -5.50 19.58
C VAL A 61 0.46 -4.65 19.32
N TYR A 62 1.59 -5.29 19.02
CA TYR A 62 2.82 -4.57 18.70
C TYR A 62 2.68 -3.74 17.42
N ILE A 63 2.01 -4.27 16.39
CA ILE A 63 1.67 -3.51 15.18
C ILE A 63 0.80 -2.30 15.53
N GLY A 64 -0.28 -2.50 16.30
CA GLY A 64 -1.19 -1.44 16.71
C GLY A 64 -0.48 -0.33 17.48
N LEU A 65 0.34 -0.71 18.48
CA LEU A 65 1.12 0.23 19.27
C LEU A 65 2.14 0.97 18.41
N SER A 66 2.87 0.26 17.55
CA SER A 66 3.83 0.88 16.62
C SER A 66 3.16 1.83 15.65
N ALA A 67 1.93 1.54 15.21
CA ALA A 67 1.20 2.37 14.27
C ALA A 67 0.77 3.69 14.91
N ILE A 68 0.26 3.65 16.15
CA ILE A 68 -0.06 4.85 16.91
C ILE A 68 1.20 5.68 17.19
N LEU A 69 2.29 5.02 17.60
CA LEU A 69 3.56 5.70 17.89
C LEU A 69 4.14 6.37 16.63
N MET A 70 4.03 5.70 15.48
CA MET A 70 4.37 6.29 14.17
C MET A 70 3.46 7.46 13.80
N ALA A 71 2.16 7.41 14.08
CA ALA A 71 1.27 8.56 13.85
C ALA A 71 1.68 9.79 14.67
N VAL A 72 2.06 9.60 15.94
CA VAL A 72 2.55 10.68 16.80
C VAL A 72 3.84 11.27 16.25
N VAL A 73 4.79 10.43 15.81
CA VAL A 73 6.02 10.88 15.16
C VAL A 73 5.71 11.65 13.87
N ILE A 74 4.79 11.16 13.05
CA ILE A 74 4.37 11.82 11.81
C ILE A 74 3.78 13.21 12.08
N LEU A 75 2.97 13.35 13.13
CA LEU A 75 2.40 14.64 13.54
C LEU A 75 3.46 15.61 14.07
N PHE A 76 4.43 15.11 14.84
CA PHE A 76 5.52 15.93 15.39
C PHE A 76 6.48 16.44 14.30
N PHE A 77 6.80 15.61 13.31
CA PHE A 77 7.71 15.96 12.21
C PHE A 77 6.97 16.51 10.99
N ARG A 78 5.74 17.00 11.15
CA ARG A 78 4.85 17.40 10.04
C ARG A 78 5.52 18.34 9.06
N SER A 79 6.15 19.41 9.54
CA SER A 79 6.79 20.43 8.70
C SER A 79 7.97 19.87 7.87
N TYR A 80 8.68 18.87 8.41
CA TYR A 80 9.78 18.21 7.70
C TYR A 80 9.25 17.17 6.70
N LEU A 81 8.22 16.41 7.08
CA LEU A 81 7.60 15.37 6.23
C LEU A 81 6.91 15.96 5.00
N GLN A 82 6.38 17.19 5.09
CA GLN A 82 5.79 17.90 3.96
C GLN A 82 6.76 18.06 2.79
N MET A 83 8.05 18.32 3.07
CA MET A 83 9.07 18.47 2.01
C MET A 83 9.35 17.15 1.28
N TYR A 84 9.05 16.02 1.92
CA TYR A 84 9.37 14.68 1.44
C TYR A 84 8.14 13.88 1.00
N ALA A 85 6.94 14.48 0.97
CA ALA A 85 5.68 13.79 0.65
C ALA A 85 5.74 13.02 -0.68
N ILE A 86 6.37 13.60 -1.71
CA ILE A 86 6.61 12.99 -3.02
C ILE A 86 7.49 11.74 -2.91
N GLN A 87 8.59 11.83 -2.16
CA GLN A 87 9.54 10.74 -1.99
C GLN A 87 8.94 9.60 -1.16
N PHE A 88 8.20 9.91 -0.10
CA PHE A 88 7.45 8.92 0.68
C PHE A 88 6.41 8.19 -0.18
N THR A 89 5.68 8.92 -1.02
CA THR A 89 4.72 8.32 -1.94
C THR A 89 5.42 7.44 -2.99
N ALA A 90 6.57 7.87 -3.50
CA ALA A 90 7.38 7.08 -4.43
C ALA A 90 7.90 5.78 -3.78
N VAL A 91 8.39 5.84 -2.54
CA VAL A 91 8.80 4.65 -1.77
C VAL A 91 7.64 3.68 -1.61
N LEU A 92 6.46 4.18 -1.24
CA LEU A 92 5.25 3.37 -1.09
C LEU A 92 4.87 2.68 -2.41
N LEU A 93 4.90 3.41 -3.53
CA LEU A 93 4.62 2.88 -4.86
C LEU A 93 5.62 1.82 -5.28
N ILE A 94 6.92 2.02 -5.03
CA ILE A 94 7.96 1.03 -5.33
C ILE A 94 7.69 -0.27 -4.57
N LEU A 95 7.42 -0.18 -3.27
CA LEU A 95 7.09 -1.33 -2.44
C LEU A 95 5.83 -2.06 -2.95
N ALA A 96 4.80 -1.30 -3.31
CA ALA A 96 3.55 -1.84 -3.86
C ALA A 96 3.77 -2.54 -5.21
N PHE A 97 4.56 -1.96 -6.12
CA PHE A 97 4.87 -2.56 -7.41
C PHE A 97 5.75 -3.80 -7.29
N ILE A 98 6.73 -3.82 -6.37
CA ILE A 98 7.53 -5.03 -6.10
C ILE A 98 6.60 -6.16 -5.61
N MET A 99 5.75 -5.88 -4.63
CA MET A 99 4.78 -6.85 -4.11
C MET A 99 3.84 -7.35 -5.21
N GLN A 100 3.35 -6.45 -6.06
CA GLN A 100 2.49 -6.80 -7.18
C GLN A 100 3.22 -7.67 -8.21
N CYS A 101 4.47 -7.36 -8.56
CA CYS A 101 5.30 -8.17 -9.45
C CYS A 101 5.50 -9.59 -8.89
N VAL A 102 5.87 -9.71 -7.60
CA VAL A 102 6.04 -11.01 -6.93
C VAL A 102 4.73 -11.81 -6.97
N LEU A 103 3.60 -11.16 -6.72
CA LEU A 103 2.30 -11.80 -6.76
C LEU A 103 1.94 -12.26 -8.18
N SER A 104 2.04 -11.38 -9.18
CA SER A 104 1.75 -11.69 -10.57
C SER A 104 2.64 -12.81 -11.11
N TYR A 105 3.92 -12.83 -10.73
CA TYR A 105 4.83 -13.92 -11.05
C TYR A 105 4.38 -15.25 -10.45
N LYS A 106 4.01 -15.28 -9.17
CA LYS A 106 3.49 -16.50 -8.51
C LYS A 106 2.23 -17.00 -9.22
N ILE A 107 1.29 -16.11 -9.54
CA ILE A 107 0.05 -16.45 -10.26
C ILE A 107 0.38 -16.98 -11.67
N TYR A 108 1.28 -16.33 -12.40
CA TYR A 108 1.72 -16.77 -13.73
C TYR A 108 2.37 -18.16 -13.68
N ARG A 109 3.23 -18.43 -12.69
CA ARG A 109 3.87 -19.74 -12.56
C ARG A 109 2.87 -20.87 -12.35
N VAL A 110 1.80 -20.62 -11.61
CA VAL A 110 0.76 -21.62 -11.28
C VAL A 110 -0.23 -21.80 -12.43
N LEU A 111 -0.74 -20.70 -13.00
CA LEU A 111 -1.84 -20.72 -13.98
C LEU A 111 -1.39 -20.61 -15.44
N LYS A 112 -0.13 -20.22 -15.70
CA LYS A 112 0.41 -19.89 -17.04
C LYS A 112 -0.47 -18.92 -17.85
N ASN A 113 -1.24 -18.07 -17.16
CA ASN A 113 -2.16 -17.14 -17.78
C ASN A 113 -1.42 -15.93 -18.39
N ARG A 114 -1.63 -15.67 -19.69
CA ARG A 114 -1.09 -14.48 -20.39
C ARG A 114 -1.49 -13.18 -19.69
N GLY A 115 -2.69 -13.10 -19.13
CA GLY A 115 -3.17 -11.92 -18.41
C GLY A 115 -2.31 -11.57 -17.19
N SER A 116 -1.80 -12.55 -16.46
CA SER A 116 -0.93 -12.32 -15.29
C SER A 116 0.50 -11.95 -15.68
N PHE A 117 0.97 -12.46 -16.83
CA PHE A 117 2.24 -12.07 -17.42
C PHE A 117 2.23 -10.61 -17.90
N THR A 118 1.18 -10.19 -18.61
CA THR A 118 1.01 -8.78 -19.02
C THR A 118 0.97 -7.85 -17.80
N LEU A 119 0.26 -8.26 -16.74
CA LEU A 119 0.17 -7.49 -15.49
C LEU A 119 1.55 -7.31 -14.83
N MET A 120 2.38 -8.35 -14.87
CA MET A 120 3.76 -8.30 -14.36
C MET A 120 4.61 -7.32 -15.16
N ILE A 121 4.55 -7.36 -16.49
CA ILE A 121 5.30 -6.42 -17.36
C ILE A 121 4.87 -4.97 -17.11
N VAL A 122 3.56 -4.71 -17.07
CA VAL A 122 3.01 -3.36 -16.80
C VAL A 122 3.46 -2.85 -15.43
N SER A 123 3.44 -3.70 -14.41
CA SER A 123 3.90 -3.35 -13.06
C SER A 123 5.39 -3.04 -13.04
N PHE A 124 6.21 -3.77 -13.80
CA PHE A 124 7.64 -3.54 -13.92
C PHE A 124 7.96 -2.21 -14.64
N PHE A 125 7.19 -1.88 -15.68
CA PHE A 125 7.31 -0.60 -16.36
C PHE A 125 6.99 0.58 -15.42
N PHE A 126 5.90 0.49 -14.65
CA PHE A 126 5.56 1.54 -13.69
C PHE A 126 6.55 1.64 -12.52
N LEU A 127 7.12 0.52 -12.07
CA LEU A 127 8.23 0.52 -11.11
C LEU A 127 9.38 1.38 -11.63
N PHE A 128 9.80 1.16 -12.88
CA PHE A 128 10.91 1.89 -13.49
C PHE A 128 10.61 3.39 -13.63
N MET A 129 9.37 3.74 -13.98
CA MET A 129 8.91 5.14 -14.02
C MET A 129 8.87 5.81 -12.65
N THR A 130 8.74 5.05 -11.57
CA THR A 130 8.69 5.57 -10.20
C THR A 130 10.07 5.81 -9.60
N LEU A 131 11.10 5.06 -10.03
CA LEU A 131 12.47 5.14 -9.49
C LEU A 131 13.10 6.55 -9.52
N PRO A 132 12.97 7.36 -10.59
CA PRO A 132 13.55 8.70 -10.62
C PRO A 132 13.04 9.62 -9.49
N PHE A 133 11.79 9.45 -9.07
CA PHE A 133 11.17 10.25 -8.01
C PHE A 133 11.79 10.02 -6.62
N LEU A 134 12.58 8.95 -6.45
CA LEU A 134 13.26 8.63 -5.19
C LEU A 134 14.56 9.41 -5.00
N PHE A 135 15.32 9.63 -6.08
CA PHE A 135 16.64 10.27 -6.03
C PHE A 135 16.61 11.72 -6.45
N TYR A 136 15.96 12.02 -7.57
CA TYR A 136 15.83 13.37 -8.07
C TYR A 136 14.58 13.44 -8.93
N PRO A 137 13.46 13.98 -8.42
CA PRO A 137 12.23 14.00 -9.17
C PRO A 137 12.43 14.83 -10.45
N PRO A 138 12.42 14.19 -11.64
CA PRO A 138 12.43 14.94 -12.88
C PRO A 138 11.15 15.79 -12.90
N PHE A 139 11.11 16.87 -13.69
CA PHE A 139 9.96 17.77 -13.82
C PHE A 139 9.82 18.87 -12.75
N SER A 140 8.98 19.85 -13.05
CA SER A 140 8.66 20.97 -12.16
C SER A 140 7.77 20.52 -10.99
N PRO A 141 7.76 21.25 -9.86
CA PRO A 141 7.02 20.86 -8.64
C PRO A 141 5.56 20.47 -8.87
N GLY A 142 4.85 21.21 -9.73
CA GLY A 142 3.46 20.91 -10.08
C GLY A 142 3.28 19.61 -10.88
N LEU A 143 4.16 19.34 -11.85
CA LEU A 143 4.09 18.11 -12.66
C LEU A 143 4.42 16.86 -11.85
N ARG A 144 5.33 16.97 -10.87
CA ARG A 144 5.74 15.84 -10.03
C ARG A 144 4.56 15.23 -9.27
N SER A 145 3.74 16.07 -8.64
CA SER A 145 2.57 15.64 -7.88
C SER A 145 1.51 14.99 -8.78
N VAL A 146 1.29 15.54 -9.97
CA VAL A 146 0.35 14.99 -10.96
C VAL A 146 0.82 13.61 -11.45
N ILE A 147 2.09 13.46 -11.81
CA ILE A 147 2.63 12.18 -12.29
C ILE A 147 2.58 11.11 -11.20
N ILE A 148 2.97 11.43 -9.97
CA ILE A 148 2.87 10.50 -8.84
C ILE A 148 1.42 10.12 -8.55
N GLY A 149 0.49 11.08 -8.64
CA GLY A 149 -0.93 10.81 -8.51
C GLY A 149 -1.42 9.80 -9.57
N ILE A 150 -1.07 10.02 -10.84
CA ILE A 150 -1.41 9.10 -11.94
C ILE A 150 -0.81 7.71 -11.70
N LEU A 151 0.47 7.63 -11.33
CA LEU A 151 1.14 6.36 -11.02
C LEU A 151 0.46 5.63 -9.86
N SER A 152 -0.05 6.37 -8.87
CA SER A 152 -0.80 5.80 -7.75
C SER A 152 -2.15 5.23 -8.16
N PHE A 153 -2.91 5.92 -9.01
CA PHE A 153 -4.14 5.36 -9.56
C PHE A 153 -3.88 4.14 -10.47
N ALA A 154 -2.82 4.18 -11.27
CA ALA A 154 -2.40 3.04 -12.09
C ALA A 154 -1.99 1.83 -11.23
N CYS A 155 -1.22 2.06 -10.17
CA CYS A 155 -0.83 1.04 -9.19
C CYS A 155 -2.06 0.42 -8.50
N THR A 156 -3.00 1.24 -8.04
CA THR A 156 -4.26 0.76 -7.44
C THR A 156 -5.03 -0.13 -8.42
N THR A 157 -5.18 0.31 -9.66
CA THR A 157 -5.90 -0.41 -10.71
C THR A 157 -5.26 -1.76 -11.01
N THR A 158 -3.92 -1.81 -11.11
CA THR A 158 -3.19 -3.06 -11.34
C THR A 158 -3.33 -4.03 -10.17
N ILE A 159 -3.26 -3.56 -8.92
CA ILE A 159 -3.49 -4.40 -7.74
C ILE A 159 -4.90 -4.98 -7.73
N LEU A 160 -5.92 -4.15 -7.99
CA LEU A 160 -7.32 -4.61 -8.05
C LEU A 160 -7.51 -5.65 -9.15
N PHE A 161 -6.99 -5.40 -10.36
CA PHE A 161 -7.08 -6.35 -11.46
C PHE A 161 -6.37 -7.67 -11.15
N GLY A 162 -5.21 -7.62 -10.51
CA GLY A 162 -4.48 -8.80 -10.03
C GLY A 162 -5.28 -9.59 -8.98
N PHE A 163 -5.94 -8.89 -8.05
CA PHE A 163 -6.82 -9.50 -7.06
C PHE A 163 -8.03 -10.19 -7.72
N PHE A 164 -8.69 -9.56 -8.70
CA PHE A 164 -9.79 -10.16 -9.44
C PHE A 164 -9.36 -11.40 -10.22
N GLN A 165 -8.20 -11.37 -10.89
CA GLN A 165 -7.66 -12.55 -11.57
C GLN A 165 -7.37 -13.69 -10.60
N ALA A 166 -6.72 -13.40 -9.47
CA ALA A 166 -6.41 -14.39 -8.43
C ALA A 166 -7.69 -14.99 -7.83
N ARG A 167 -8.73 -14.17 -7.62
CA ARG A 167 -10.02 -14.65 -7.11
C ARG A 167 -10.71 -15.56 -8.15
N LYS A 168 -10.72 -15.17 -9.41
CA LYS A 168 -11.32 -15.96 -10.49
C LYS A 168 -10.62 -17.31 -10.64
N SER A 169 -9.29 -17.36 -10.57
CA SER A 169 -8.55 -18.62 -10.68
C SER A 169 -8.78 -19.56 -9.50
N VAL A 170 -8.90 -19.06 -8.27
CA VAL A 170 -9.24 -19.88 -7.11
C VAL A 170 -10.66 -20.45 -7.23
N ILE A 171 -11.64 -19.63 -7.66
CA ILE A 171 -13.02 -20.09 -7.85
C ILE A 171 -13.12 -21.16 -8.95
N GLN A 172 -12.32 -21.03 -10.03
CA GLN A 172 -12.29 -22.03 -11.11
C GLN A 172 -11.57 -23.32 -10.73
N ALA A 173 -10.62 -23.30 -9.79
CA ALA A 173 -9.90 -24.49 -9.34
C ALA A 173 -10.70 -25.38 -8.36
N VAL A 174 -11.79 -24.86 -7.80
CA VAL A 174 -12.68 -25.57 -6.84
C VAL A 174 -13.88 -26.23 -7.57
N ARG A 175 -14.05 -25.96 -8.87
CA ARG A 175 -15.03 -26.64 -9.74
C ARG A 175 -14.35 -27.70 -10.58
#